data_AF-A0A3C0PF46-F1
#
_entry.id   AF-A0A3C0PF46-F1
#
_cell.length_a   1.000
_cell.length_b   1.000
_cell.length_c   1.000
_cell.angle_alpha   90.00
_cell.angle_beta   90.00
_cell.angle_gamma   90.00
#
_symmetry.space_group_name_H-M   'P 1'
#
loop_
_entity.id
_entity.type
_entity.pdbx_description
1 polymer ?
#
loop_
_entity_poly.entity_id
_entity_poly.type
_entity_poly.pdbx_seq_one_letter_code
_entity_poly.pdbx_strand_id
1 'polypeptide(L)'
;MSNIFDPVNVKQELIAELPAKVARKRSKQIVVNDDKPRENSPEIMANVRTIPGIITMRGCAYAGCKGVVLGPTRDILQIVHGPIGCCFYAWLTRRNQTRPYTLDSPNYMPYAMSTDMQEENIIFGGEKKLKKAIEEAIELFHPKAIGIFATCPVGLIGDDIHSVAREMEAKYPDINIFGFSCEGYKGVSQSAGHHIANNKVFTDVVGVLDKEKEGKFLVNILGEYNIGGDAFEIERIFAKCGETLHATFSGNSSYEEFASSHIVDLNVVMCHRSINYLAEMMNKKYGIPWFKINFIGAEATSKSMRKIAQYFEDPALIEKTEAVIAEEMVEVEKVRKDVESRCKGKTAVMFVGGSRAHHYQELFREIGMKTVAAGYEFAHRDDYEGRKVIPDIKVDADSRNIEELKVVADPEAYRPRKTPEELKALTDAGLQFGAYEGMMPDMEPDALVIDDLNHHDMEVLIEQLKPDIFCAGVKEKYIVQKYGIPLKQLHSYDYSGPYAGYKGAINFYREIDRMVNTNVWKLIKAPWHESPQLTATYGCD
;
A
#
# COMPACT_ATOMS: atom_id res chain seq x y z
N MET A 1 -1.86 37.89 -2.54
CA MET A 1 -1.12 37.63 -1.30
C MET A 1 -1.65 36.30 -0.78
N SER A 2 -0.88 35.24 -0.92
CA SER A 2 -1.29 33.87 -0.57
C SER A 2 -1.59 33.81 0.93
N ASN A 3 -2.80 33.40 1.30
CA ASN A 3 -3.12 32.92 2.64
C ASN A 3 -2.25 31.70 2.91
N ILE A 4 -1.02 31.92 3.37
CA ILE A 4 -0.22 30.87 4.00
C ILE A 4 -0.88 30.71 5.36
N PHE A 5 -1.69 29.67 5.51
CA PHE A 5 -2.25 29.28 6.81
C PHE A 5 -1.07 29.06 7.79
N ASP A 6 -1.26 29.42 9.06
CA ASP A 6 -0.28 29.10 10.09
C ASP A 6 -0.50 27.65 10.55
N PRO A 7 0.41 26.70 10.23
CA PRO A 7 0.23 25.30 10.58
C PRO A 7 0.21 25.07 12.09
N VAL A 8 0.85 25.95 12.88
CA VAL A 8 0.81 25.87 14.35
C VAL A 8 -0.59 26.17 14.84
N ASN A 9 -1.22 27.21 14.29
CA ASN A 9 -2.60 27.53 14.60
C ASN A 9 -3.56 26.40 14.18
N VAL A 10 -3.43 25.89 12.96
CA VAL A 10 -4.26 24.75 12.49
C VAL A 10 -4.11 23.53 13.39
N LYS A 11 -2.89 23.24 13.87
CA LYS A 11 -2.67 22.17 14.86
C LYS A 11 -3.42 22.41 16.18
N GLN A 12 -3.53 23.65 16.64
CA GLN A 12 -4.30 23.98 17.85
C GLN A 12 -5.81 23.79 17.62
N GLU A 13 -6.32 24.28 16.49
CA GLU A 13 -7.73 24.11 16.11
C GLU A 13 -8.12 22.62 16.05
N LEU A 14 -7.26 21.78 15.46
CA LEU A 14 -7.48 20.32 15.37
C LEU A 14 -7.68 19.61 16.71
N ILE A 15 -7.23 20.20 17.82
CA ILE A 15 -7.33 19.57 19.15
C ILE A 15 -8.21 20.36 20.12
N ALA A 16 -8.70 21.54 19.73
CA ALA A 16 -9.38 22.48 20.62
C ALA A 16 -10.72 21.94 21.13
N GLU A 17 -11.49 21.28 20.27
CA GLU A 17 -12.82 20.74 20.61
C GLU A 17 -12.77 19.33 21.22
N LEU A 18 -11.60 18.69 21.22
CA LEU A 18 -11.46 17.32 21.69
C LEU A 18 -11.41 17.25 23.22
N PRO A 19 -12.00 16.21 23.85
CA PRO A 19 -11.85 15.99 25.28
C PRO A 19 -10.37 15.95 25.68
N ALA A 20 -10.00 16.55 26.82
CA ALA A 20 -8.59 16.76 27.21
C ALA A 20 -7.69 15.51 27.08
N LYS A 21 -8.21 14.33 27.42
CA LYS A 21 -7.48 13.04 27.26
C LYS A 21 -7.22 12.69 25.79
N VAL A 22 -8.21 12.92 24.93
CA VAL A 22 -8.14 12.71 23.47
C VAL A 22 -7.21 13.74 22.85
N ALA A 23 -7.39 15.02 23.16
CA ALA A 23 -6.55 16.13 22.68
C ALA A 23 -5.06 15.88 22.95
N ARG A 24 -4.70 15.49 24.20
CA ARG A 24 -3.31 15.17 24.58
C ARG A 24 -2.71 13.99 23.80
N LYS A 25 -3.54 13.02 23.41
CA LYS A 25 -3.08 11.88 22.59
C LYS A 25 -2.94 12.30 21.13
N ARG A 26 -3.97 12.96 20.57
CA ARG A 26 -3.98 13.46 19.18
C ARG A 26 -2.86 14.47 18.91
N SER A 27 -2.53 15.34 19.86
CA SER A 27 -1.47 16.34 19.71
C SER A 27 -0.08 15.76 19.43
N LYS A 28 0.14 14.48 19.76
CA LYS A 28 1.38 13.73 19.46
C LYS A 28 1.35 13.02 18.10
N GLN A 29 0.17 12.85 17.52
CA GLN A 29 -0.03 12.27 16.18
C GLN A 29 -0.13 13.36 15.10
N ILE A 30 -0.05 14.64 15.48
CA ILE A 30 -0.10 15.81 14.59
C ILE A 30 1.23 16.57 14.75
N VAL A 31 1.99 16.70 13.67
CA VAL A 31 3.30 17.35 13.66
C VAL A 31 3.32 18.41 12.54
N VAL A 32 3.93 19.56 12.84
CA VAL A 32 4.29 20.55 11.81
C VAL A 32 5.70 20.17 11.35
N ASN A 33 5.86 19.93 10.05
CA ASN A 33 7.15 19.51 9.50
C ASN A 33 8.17 20.65 9.53
N ASP A 34 9.46 20.31 9.63
CA ASP A 34 10.56 21.28 9.59
C ASP A 34 11.67 20.83 8.62
N ASP A 35 12.60 21.75 8.35
CA ASP A 35 13.78 21.55 7.51
C ASP A 35 15.02 21.12 8.30
N LYS A 36 14.87 20.83 9.60
CA LYS A 36 15.98 20.49 10.47
C LYS A 36 16.53 19.10 10.15
N PRO A 37 17.80 18.83 10.51
CA PRO A 37 18.30 17.47 10.54
C PRO A 37 17.38 16.59 11.37
N ARG A 38 17.06 15.39 10.86
CA ARG A 38 15.98 14.55 11.38
C ARG A 38 16.11 14.18 12.86
N GLU A 39 17.33 14.13 13.38
CA GLU A 39 17.64 13.93 14.82
C GLU A 39 17.10 15.06 15.72
N ASN A 40 16.90 16.25 15.15
CA ASN A 40 16.41 17.45 15.83
C ASN A 40 14.99 17.85 15.39
N SER A 41 14.37 17.04 14.53
CA SER A 41 13.02 17.26 14.04
C SER A 41 11.98 16.60 14.97
N PRO A 42 10.73 17.10 14.98
CA PRO A 42 9.68 16.56 15.85
C PRO A 42 9.33 15.10 15.55
N GLU A 43 9.31 14.28 16.60
CA GLU A 43 8.86 12.88 16.59
C GLU A 43 7.33 12.80 16.42
N ILE A 44 6.86 11.87 15.58
CA ILE A 44 5.43 11.58 15.44
C ILE A 44 5.05 10.29 16.19
N MET A 45 3.93 10.33 16.91
CA MET A 45 3.33 9.11 17.44
C MET A 45 2.52 8.44 16.35
N ALA A 46 2.91 7.23 15.96
CA ALA A 46 2.26 6.43 14.92
C ALA A 46 2.11 4.97 15.35
N ASN A 47 1.28 4.21 14.64
CA ASN A 47 0.99 2.78 14.94
C ASN A 47 0.55 2.51 16.40
N VAL A 48 -0.25 3.40 16.97
CA VAL A 48 -0.89 3.22 18.28
C VAL A 48 -2.37 2.91 18.13
N ARG A 49 -2.99 2.33 19.15
CA ARG A 49 -4.44 2.01 19.12
C ARG A 49 -5.28 3.22 18.76
N THR A 50 -6.22 3.02 17.84
CA THR A 50 -7.26 4.00 17.51
C THR A 50 -8.06 4.40 18.74
N ILE A 51 -8.43 5.68 18.81
CA ILE A 51 -9.27 6.23 19.88
C ILE A 51 -10.72 5.79 19.63
N PRO A 52 -11.37 5.06 20.56
CA PRO A 52 -12.75 4.63 20.36
C PRO A 52 -13.72 5.79 20.12
N GLY A 53 -14.60 5.65 19.14
CA GLY A 53 -15.61 6.66 18.79
C GLY A 53 -15.11 7.82 17.93
N ILE A 54 -13.81 7.90 17.61
CA ILE A 54 -13.26 9.04 16.86
C ILE A 54 -13.57 9.02 15.35
N ILE A 55 -14.16 7.95 14.83
CA ILE A 55 -14.40 7.76 13.39
C ILE A 55 -13.08 7.72 12.60
N THR A 56 -12.32 6.64 12.80
CA THR A 56 -11.07 6.37 12.07
C THR A 56 -11.33 5.90 10.63
N MET A 57 -10.31 6.02 9.79
CA MET A 57 -10.28 5.45 8.45
C MET A 57 -9.76 4.01 8.39
N ARG A 58 -9.17 3.49 9.49
CA ARG A 58 -8.49 2.19 9.55
C ARG A 58 -9.41 0.99 9.31
N GLY A 59 -8.79 -0.10 8.88
CA GLY A 59 -9.36 -1.45 8.85
C GLY A 59 -8.74 -2.34 9.94
N CYS A 60 -8.68 -3.65 9.66
CA CYS A 60 -8.23 -4.68 10.61
C CYS A 60 -7.09 -5.54 10.06
N ALA A 61 -6.49 -6.39 10.91
CA ALA A 61 -5.43 -7.31 10.50
C ALA A 61 -5.85 -8.27 9.37
N TYR A 62 -7.07 -8.80 9.39
CA TYR A 62 -7.58 -9.64 8.30
C TYR A 62 -7.54 -8.90 6.94
N ALA A 63 -7.94 -7.62 6.92
CA ALA A 63 -7.88 -6.81 5.71
C ALA A 63 -6.45 -6.63 5.20
N GLY A 64 -5.48 -6.41 6.09
CA GLY A 64 -4.06 -6.33 5.70
C GLY A 64 -3.49 -7.67 5.22
N CYS A 65 -3.87 -8.78 5.85
CA CYS A 65 -3.37 -10.11 5.50
C CYS A 65 -4.02 -10.64 4.22
N LYS A 66 -5.32 -10.95 4.28
CA LYS A 66 -6.09 -11.50 3.15
C LYS A 66 -6.35 -10.45 2.09
N GLY A 67 -6.86 -9.28 2.46
CA GLY A 67 -7.31 -8.28 1.49
C GLY A 67 -6.18 -7.56 0.74
N VAL A 68 -5.01 -7.39 1.37
CA VAL A 68 -3.89 -6.62 0.81
C VAL A 68 -2.74 -7.51 0.34
N VAL A 69 -2.12 -8.31 1.21
CA VAL A 69 -0.92 -9.07 0.85
C VAL A 69 -1.24 -10.31 0.03
N LEU A 70 -2.21 -11.13 0.43
CA LEU A 70 -2.53 -12.37 -0.30
C LEU A 70 -3.59 -12.18 -1.38
N GLY A 71 -4.55 -11.27 -1.20
CA GLY A 71 -5.67 -11.08 -2.12
C GLY A 71 -5.33 -10.94 -3.62
N PRO A 72 -4.17 -10.36 -3.99
CA PRO A 72 -3.74 -10.25 -5.39
C PRO A 72 -3.11 -11.51 -6.02
N THR A 73 -2.88 -12.59 -5.26
CA THR A 73 -2.32 -13.84 -5.80
C THR A 73 -3.40 -14.58 -6.60
N ARG A 74 -3.17 -14.87 -7.87
CA ARG A 74 -4.24 -15.36 -8.75
C ARG A 74 -4.55 -16.85 -8.60
N ASP A 75 -3.57 -17.68 -8.29
CA ASP A 75 -3.69 -19.16 -8.29
C ASP A 75 -3.43 -19.81 -6.91
N ILE A 76 -3.30 -19.00 -5.85
CA ILE A 76 -3.46 -19.46 -4.47
C ILE A 76 -4.94 -19.34 -4.12
N LEU A 77 -5.59 -20.47 -3.85
CA LEU A 77 -7.00 -20.50 -3.48
C LEU A 77 -7.15 -19.98 -2.04
N GLN A 78 -8.09 -19.06 -1.80
CA GLN A 78 -8.19 -18.34 -0.51
C GLN A 78 -9.49 -18.64 0.20
N ILE A 79 -9.44 -19.36 1.32
CA ILE A 79 -10.59 -19.68 2.16
C ILE A 79 -10.64 -18.74 3.36
N VAL A 80 -11.73 -17.98 3.46
CA VAL A 80 -11.99 -17.13 4.64
C VAL A 80 -12.71 -17.96 5.70
N HIS A 81 -12.00 -18.29 6.77
CA HIS A 81 -12.58 -19.04 7.89
C HIS A 81 -13.26 -18.07 8.86
N GLY A 82 -14.58 -17.95 8.71
CA GLY A 82 -15.37 -16.95 9.41
C GLY A 82 -16.83 -16.90 8.97
N PRO A 83 -17.65 -16.06 9.61
CA PRO A 83 -18.94 -15.65 9.08
C PRO A 83 -18.79 -14.90 7.75
N ILE A 84 -19.86 -14.86 6.94
CA ILE A 84 -19.79 -14.42 5.54
C ILE A 84 -19.26 -13.00 5.30
N GLY A 85 -19.46 -12.07 6.25
CA GLY A 85 -19.16 -10.65 6.06
C GLY A 85 -17.70 -10.37 5.69
N CYS A 86 -16.74 -11.02 6.37
CA CYS A 86 -15.31 -10.84 6.08
C CYS A 86 -14.95 -11.25 4.64
N CYS A 87 -15.61 -12.28 4.13
CA CYS A 87 -15.40 -12.72 2.75
C CYS A 87 -16.04 -11.76 1.76
N PHE A 88 -17.31 -11.42 1.98
CA PHE A 88 -18.08 -10.53 1.12
C PHE A 88 -17.43 -9.15 0.95
N TYR A 89 -17.05 -8.48 2.05
CA TYR A 89 -16.44 -7.14 1.98
C TYR A 89 -15.01 -7.12 1.41
N ALA A 90 -14.37 -8.29 1.29
CA ALA A 90 -13.07 -8.46 0.63
C ALA A 90 -13.19 -8.94 -0.82
N TRP A 91 -14.40 -9.10 -1.35
CA TRP A 91 -14.63 -9.59 -2.70
C TRP A 91 -14.50 -8.46 -3.74
N LEU A 92 -13.34 -8.38 -4.39
CA LEU A 92 -13.03 -7.42 -5.46
C LEU A 92 -13.26 -5.93 -5.10
N THR A 93 -13.37 -5.60 -3.81
CA THR A 93 -13.45 -4.20 -3.34
C THR A 93 -12.11 -3.46 -3.48
N ARG A 94 -11.00 -4.21 -3.49
CA ARG A 94 -9.66 -3.73 -3.84
C ARG A 94 -9.33 -4.16 -5.28
N ARG A 95 -8.97 -3.19 -6.13
CA ARG A 95 -8.83 -3.35 -7.59
C ARG A 95 -7.50 -3.95 -8.03
N ASN A 96 -7.05 -4.99 -7.36
CA ASN A 96 -5.88 -5.77 -7.78
C ASN A 96 -6.22 -6.44 -9.12
N GLN A 97 -5.50 -6.10 -10.18
CA GLN A 97 -5.72 -6.68 -11.50
C GLN A 97 -4.87 -7.96 -11.66
N THR A 98 -5.36 -8.89 -12.48
CA THR A 98 -4.59 -10.05 -12.91
C THR A 98 -4.86 -10.37 -14.37
N ARG A 99 -3.85 -10.93 -15.04
CA ARG A 99 -3.90 -11.41 -16.41
C ARG A 99 -3.30 -12.82 -16.42
N PRO A 100 -4.15 -13.87 -16.33
CA PRO A 100 -3.70 -15.25 -16.45
C PRO A 100 -2.93 -15.48 -17.77
N TYR A 101 -1.96 -16.41 -17.78
CA TYR A 101 -1.14 -16.65 -18.98
C TYR A 101 -1.95 -17.23 -20.14
N THR A 102 -2.94 -18.07 -19.83
CA THR A 102 -3.91 -18.64 -20.76
C THR A 102 -5.32 -18.54 -20.17
N LEU A 103 -6.36 -18.72 -20.99
CA LEU A 103 -7.75 -18.71 -20.49
C LEU A 103 -8.03 -19.84 -19.48
N ASP A 104 -7.31 -20.96 -19.60
CA ASP A 104 -7.43 -22.12 -18.71
C ASP A 104 -6.51 -22.02 -17.48
N SER A 105 -5.65 -20.99 -17.40
CA SER A 105 -4.80 -20.78 -16.23
C SER A 105 -5.65 -20.45 -14.99
N PRO A 106 -5.39 -21.05 -13.82
CA PRO A 106 -6.18 -20.79 -12.62
C PRO A 106 -6.23 -19.31 -12.24
N ASN A 107 -7.43 -18.84 -11.90
CA ASN A 107 -7.66 -17.50 -11.38
C ASN A 107 -8.80 -17.50 -10.36
N TYR A 108 -8.43 -17.47 -9.08
CA TYR A 108 -9.36 -17.53 -7.95
C TYR A 108 -9.73 -16.14 -7.39
N MET A 109 -9.10 -15.06 -7.85
CA MET A 109 -9.39 -13.70 -7.38
C MET A 109 -10.86 -13.27 -7.54
N PRO A 110 -11.57 -13.67 -8.61
CA PRO A 110 -12.99 -13.34 -8.76
C PRO A 110 -13.93 -14.10 -7.83
N TYR A 111 -13.45 -15.00 -6.99
CA TYR A 111 -14.28 -15.83 -6.12
C TYR A 111 -14.23 -15.36 -4.66
N ALA A 112 -15.36 -15.48 -3.97
CA ALA A 112 -15.48 -15.28 -2.54
C ALA A 112 -15.71 -16.63 -1.85
N MET A 113 -14.62 -17.26 -1.38
CA MET A 113 -14.70 -18.57 -0.72
C MET A 113 -14.63 -18.41 0.79
N SER A 114 -15.57 -19.03 1.49
CA SER A 114 -15.67 -18.93 2.94
C SER A 114 -16.27 -20.21 3.53
N THR A 115 -15.93 -20.48 4.78
CA THR A 115 -16.63 -21.51 5.56
C THR A 115 -18.04 -21.07 5.99
N ASP A 116 -18.38 -19.78 5.85
CA ASP A 116 -19.66 -19.19 6.23
C ASP A 116 -20.14 -19.70 7.60
N MET A 117 -19.36 -19.41 8.63
CA MET A 117 -19.59 -19.93 9.99
C MET A 117 -20.97 -19.51 10.49
N GLN A 118 -21.72 -20.50 10.95
CA GLN A 118 -23.03 -20.34 11.59
C GLN A 118 -22.88 -20.44 13.11
N GLU A 119 -23.96 -20.18 13.84
CA GLU A 119 -23.98 -20.25 15.31
C GLU A 119 -23.48 -21.58 15.87
N GLU A 120 -23.84 -22.70 15.23
CA GLU A 120 -23.32 -24.03 15.59
C GLU A 120 -21.79 -24.11 15.55
N ASN A 121 -21.14 -23.41 14.61
CA ASN A 121 -19.68 -23.40 14.49
C ASN A 121 -19.04 -22.50 15.55
N ILE A 122 -19.77 -21.49 16.02
CA ILE A 122 -19.32 -20.66 17.15
C ILE A 122 -19.39 -21.45 18.46
N ILE A 123 -20.42 -22.28 18.65
CA ILE A 123 -20.62 -23.06 19.88
C ILE A 123 -19.71 -24.29 19.93
N PHE A 124 -19.60 -25.03 18.82
CA PHE A 124 -18.96 -26.35 18.80
C PHE A 124 -17.64 -26.42 18.02
N GLY A 125 -17.15 -25.28 17.52
CA GLY A 125 -15.95 -25.20 16.69
C GLY A 125 -16.24 -25.29 15.18
N GLY A 126 -15.38 -24.67 14.39
CA GLY A 126 -15.47 -24.57 12.93
C GLY A 126 -14.55 -25.51 12.17
N GLU A 127 -13.61 -26.19 12.83
CA GLU A 127 -12.56 -27.00 12.18
C GLU A 127 -13.10 -28.08 11.25
N LYS A 128 -14.16 -28.81 11.63
CA LYS A 128 -14.78 -29.84 10.78
C LYS A 128 -15.33 -29.24 9.48
N LYS A 129 -15.93 -28.06 9.59
CA LYS A 129 -16.47 -27.32 8.43
C LYS A 129 -15.35 -26.79 7.55
N LEU A 130 -14.25 -26.33 8.15
CA LEU A 130 -13.04 -25.92 7.43
C LEU A 130 -12.43 -27.08 6.64
N LYS A 131 -12.23 -28.25 7.25
CA LYS A 131 -11.74 -29.45 6.56
C LYS A 131 -12.60 -29.80 5.34
N LYS A 132 -13.93 -29.83 5.52
CA LYS A 132 -14.87 -30.09 4.42
C LYS A 132 -14.76 -29.04 3.31
N ALA A 133 -14.66 -27.76 3.66
CA ALA A 133 -14.51 -26.68 2.68
C ALA A 133 -13.19 -26.79 1.89
N ILE A 134 -12.11 -27.25 2.52
CA ILE A 134 -10.83 -27.54 1.85
C ILE A 134 -11.01 -28.70 0.86
N GLU A 135 -11.64 -29.80 1.27
CA GLU A 135 -11.89 -30.96 0.40
C GLU A 135 -12.74 -30.59 -0.82
N GLU A 136 -13.83 -29.83 -0.61
CA GLU A 136 -14.69 -29.32 -1.68
C GLU A 136 -13.90 -28.40 -2.63
N ALA A 137 -13.05 -27.52 -2.08
CA ALA A 137 -12.21 -26.65 -2.89
C ALA A 137 -11.19 -27.43 -3.73
N ILE A 138 -10.61 -28.50 -3.17
CA ILE A 138 -9.69 -29.38 -3.89
C ILE A 138 -10.41 -30.10 -5.04
N GLU A 139 -11.59 -30.68 -4.76
CA GLU A 139 -12.39 -31.41 -5.76
C GLU A 139 -12.86 -30.50 -6.90
N LEU A 140 -13.28 -29.27 -6.59
CA LEU A 140 -13.83 -28.34 -7.58
C LEU A 140 -12.75 -27.63 -8.40
N PHE A 141 -11.67 -27.19 -7.73
CA PHE A 141 -10.72 -26.23 -8.33
C PHE A 141 -9.34 -26.81 -8.61
N HIS A 142 -8.97 -27.95 -8.00
CA HIS A 142 -7.65 -28.56 -8.16
C HIS A 142 -6.48 -27.57 -7.96
N PRO A 143 -6.44 -26.80 -6.85
CA PRO A 143 -5.43 -25.76 -6.64
C PRO A 143 -4.05 -26.37 -6.32
N LYS A 144 -2.99 -25.61 -6.60
CA LYS A 144 -1.61 -25.94 -6.17
C LYS A 144 -1.34 -25.51 -4.72
N ALA A 145 -2.09 -24.52 -4.24
CA ALA A 145 -1.94 -23.97 -2.91
C ALA A 145 -3.26 -23.42 -2.36
N ILE A 146 -3.45 -23.56 -1.04
CA ILE A 146 -4.62 -23.05 -0.32
C ILE A 146 -4.16 -22.21 0.88
N GLY A 147 -4.58 -20.95 0.92
CA GLY A 147 -4.43 -20.06 2.07
C GLY A 147 -5.71 -20.03 2.91
N ILE A 148 -5.61 -20.27 4.21
CA ILE A 148 -6.72 -20.22 5.17
C ILE A 148 -6.59 -18.97 6.02
N PHE A 149 -7.60 -18.09 6.02
CA PHE A 149 -7.54 -16.80 6.72
C PHE A 149 -8.49 -16.77 7.90
N ALA A 150 -7.93 -16.65 9.11
CA ALA A 150 -8.71 -16.48 10.33
C ALA A 150 -9.46 -15.14 10.35
N THR A 151 -10.67 -15.17 10.89
CA THR A 151 -11.46 -13.96 11.20
C THR A 151 -11.63 -13.84 12.72
N CYS A 152 -12.24 -12.74 13.19
CA CYS A 152 -12.38 -12.46 14.63
C CYS A 152 -12.81 -13.64 15.53
N PRO A 153 -13.82 -14.47 15.19
CA PRO A 153 -14.24 -15.53 16.10
C PRO A 153 -13.24 -16.70 16.21
N VAL A 154 -12.42 -16.96 15.19
CA VAL A 154 -11.59 -18.18 15.09
C VAL A 154 -10.70 -18.37 16.32
N GLY A 155 -9.88 -17.38 16.65
CA GLY A 155 -9.00 -17.44 17.82
C GLY A 155 -9.73 -17.40 19.17
N LEU A 156 -10.99 -16.96 19.20
CA LEU A 156 -11.80 -16.88 20.44
C LEU A 156 -12.53 -18.20 20.75
N ILE A 157 -12.94 -18.93 19.72
CA ILE A 157 -13.59 -20.25 19.88
C ILE A 157 -12.57 -21.39 20.01
N GLY A 158 -11.30 -21.11 19.74
CA GLY A 158 -10.19 -22.06 19.94
C GLY A 158 -9.89 -22.95 18.73
N ASP A 159 -10.40 -22.61 17.55
CA ASP A 159 -10.10 -23.36 16.31
C ASP A 159 -8.62 -23.21 15.95
N ASP A 160 -7.91 -24.33 15.77
CA ASP A 160 -6.51 -24.38 15.34
C ASP A 160 -6.40 -24.62 13.83
N ILE A 161 -6.50 -23.53 13.07
CA ILE A 161 -6.37 -23.57 11.61
C ILE A 161 -5.01 -24.08 11.11
N HIS A 162 -3.95 -24.01 11.92
CA HIS A 162 -2.62 -24.50 11.52
C HIS A 162 -2.52 -26.00 11.64
N SER A 163 -3.13 -26.58 12.69
CA SER A 163 -3.28 -28.03 12.80
C SER A 163 -4.16 -28.59 11.69
N VAL A 164 -5.27 -27.92 11.37
CA VAL A 164 -6.11 -28.29 10.22
C VAL A 164 -5.31 -28.23 8.91
N ALA A 165 -4.55 -27.16 8.68
CA ALA A 165 -3.71 -27.02 7.49
C ALA A 165 -2.72 -28.19 7.33
N ARG A 166 -1.96 -28.53 8.39
CA ARG A 166 -1.02 -29.67 8.37
C ARG A 166 -1.70 -31.01 8.15
N GLU A 167 -2.86 -31.24 8.75
CA GLU A 167 -3.61 -32.49 8.56
C GLU A 167 -4.09 -32.63 7.10
N MET A 168 -4.59 -31.54 6.52
CA MET A 168 -5.04 -31.54 5.13
C MET A 168 -3.88 -31.66 4.15
N GLU A 169 -2.75 -31.03 4.42
CA GLU A 169 -1.53 -31.17 3.61
C GLU A 169 -0.97 -32.61 3.68
N ALA A 170 -0.98 -33.26 4.85
CA ALA A 170 -0.60 -34.66 4.97
C ALA A 170 -1.53 -35.61 4.18
N LYS A 171 -2.81 -35.24 4.03
CA LYS A 171 -3.79 -35.98 3.22
C LYS A 171 -3.66 -35.69 1.72
N TYR A 172 -3.24 -34.47 1.35
CA TYR A 172 -3.09 -34.00 -0.03
C TYR A 172 -1.67 -33.43 -0.25
N PRO A 173 -0.64 -34.29 -0.31
CA PRO A 173 0.76 -33.87 -0.26
C PRO A 173 1.23 -33.05 -1.48
N ASP A 174 0.47 -33.05 -2.58
CA ASP A 174 0.77 -32.26 -3.78
C ASP A 174 0.25 -30.81 -3.71
N ILE A 175 -0.44 -30.45 -2.62
CA ILE A 175 -1.04 -29.13 -2.41
C ILE A 175 -0.44 -28.50 -1.17
N ASN A 176 0.16 -27.32 -1.31
CA ASN A 176 0.67 -26.56 -0.16
C ASN A 176 -0.49 -25.87 0.57
N ILE A 177 -0.73 -26.19 1.83
CA ILE A 177 -1.88 -25.67 2.60
C ILE A 177 -1.38 -24.96 3.85
N PHE A 178 -1.68 -23.67 3.97
CA PHE A 178 -1.16 -22.83 5.05
C PHE A 178 -2.21 -21.89 5.65
N GLY A 179 -2.16 -21.74 6.98
CA GLY A 179 -3.06 -20.89 7.75
C GLY A 179 -2.46 -19.53 8.13
N PHE A 180 -3.29 -18.50 8.17
CA PHE A 180 -2.96 -17.15 8.63
C PHE A 180 -3.83 -16.79 9.83
N SER A 181 -3.23 -16.69 11.02
CA SER A 181 -3.93 -16.21 12.22
C SER A 181 -4.00 -14.67 12.22
N CYS A 182 -4.82 -14.13 11.33
CA CYS A 182 -5.00 -12.70 11.08
C CYS A 182 -6.36 -12.17 11.59
N GLU A 183 -6.81 -12.67 12.75
CA GLU A 183 -8.03 -12.23 13.41
C GLU A 183 -8.06 -10.70 13.55
N GLY A 184 -9.21 -10.09 13.26
CA GLY A 184 -9.30 -8.64 13.04
C GLY A 184 -8.92 -7.77 14.24
N TYR A 185 -8.92 -8.32 15.47
CA TYR A 185 -8.53 -7.61 16.68
C TYR A 185 -7.02 -7.59 16.93
N LYS A 186 -6.21 -8.31 16.14
CA LYS A 186 -4.75 -8.35 16.31
C LYS A 186 -4.10 -7.05 15.86
N GLY A 187 -3.17 -6.55 16.68
CA GLY A 187 -2.57 -5.24 16.46
C GLY A 187 -3.61 -4.12 16.52
N VAL A 188 -3.34 -3.04 15.79
CA VAL A 188 -4.17 -1.81 15.83
C VAL A 188 -4.73 -1.41 14.47
N SER A 189 -4.39 -2.15 13.41
CA SER A 189 -4.68 -1.78 12.02
C SER A 189 -4.35 -2.92 11.04
N GLN A 190 -4.48 -2.63 9.74
CA GLN A 190 -4.01 -3.50 8.64
C GLN A 190 -2.52 -3.86 8.74
N SER A 191 -1.69 -3.04 9.43
CA SER A 191 -0.23 -3.27 9.52
C SER A 191 0.12 -4.62 10.15
N ALA A 192 -0.60 -5.03 11.20
CA ALA A 192 -0.40 -6.35 11.81
C ALA A 192 -0.71 -7.49 10.83
N GLY A 193 -1.74 -7.31 10.01
CA GLY A 193 -2.07 -8.23 8.92
C GLY A 193 -0.95 -8.37 7.89
N HIS A 194 -0.27 -7.27 7.55
CA HIS A 194 0.89 -7.33 6.69
C HIS A 194 1.98 -8.19 7.30
N HIS A 195 2.33 -7.95 8.58
CA HIS A 195 3.38 -8.72 9.24
C HIS A 195 3.05 -10.22 9.30
N ILE A 196 1.83 -10.57 9.74
CA ILE A 196 1.36 -11.97 9.78
C ILE A 196 1.45 -12.64 8.41
N ALA A 197 1.04 -11.93 7.35
CA ALA A 197 1.15 -12.45 5.98
C ALA A 197 2.60 -12.67 5.55
N ASN A 198 3.50 -11.72 5.84
CA ASN A 198 4.92 -11.81 5.47
C ASN A 198 5.59 -13.00 6.17
N ASN A 199 5.32 -13.20 7.46
CA ASN A 199 5.86 -14.33 8.22
C ASN A 199 5.47 -15.65 7.57
N LYS A 200 4.17 -15.86 7.35
CA LYS A 200 3.66 -17.13 6.83
C LYS A 200 4.08 -17.37 5.36
N VAL A 201 4.07 -16.34 4.52
CA VAL A 201 4.58 -16.45 3.15
C VAL A 201 6.08 -16.78 3.15
N PHE A 202 6.86 -16.19 4.04
CA PHE A 202 8.28 -16.49 4.15
C PHE A 202 8.56 -17.93 4.63
N THR A 203 7.81 -18.42 5.61
CA THR A 203 8.05 -19.74 6.21
C THR A 203 7.52 -20.90 5.39
N ASP A 204 6.37 -20.73 4.73
CA ASP A 204 5.64 -21.84 4.10
C ASP A 204 5.59 -21.76 2.58
N VAL A 205 6.05 -20.64 1.97
CA VAL A 205 6.00 -20.46 0.51
C VAL A 205 7.38 -20.16 -0.05
N VAL A 206 8.07 -19.12 0.42
CA VAL A 206 9.35 -18.72 -0.18
C VAL A 206 10.41 -19.82 -0.01
N GLY A 207 11.01 -20.23 -1.12
CA GLY A 207 12.08 -21.22 -1.12
C GLY A 207 11.62 -22.67 -1.19
N VAL A 208 10.31 -22.94 -1.36
CA VAL A 208 9.81 -24.31 -1.48
C VAL A 208 9.97 -24.90 -2.89
N LEU A 209 10.27 -24.06 -3.90
CA LEU A 209 10.57 -24.51 -5.26
C LEU A 209 11.83 -23.82 -5.80
N ASP A 210 12.81 -24.59 -6.30
CA ASP A 210 13.99 -24.06 -7.00
C ASP A 210 13.76 -23.94 -8.51
N LYS A 211 12.66 -23.30 -8.91
CA LYS A 211 12.30 -23.14 -10.33
C LYS A 211 13.00 -21.93 -10.94
N GLU A 212 13.98 -22.16 -11.80
CA GLU A 212 14.63 -21.08 -12.55
C GLU A 212 13.68 -20.37 -13.52
N LYS A 213 13.88 -19.06 -13.69
CA LYS A 213 13.21 -18.24 -14.70
C LYS A 213 14.25 -17.79 -15.71
N GLU A 214 14.03 -18.12 -16.99
CA GLU A 214 14.92 -17.68 -18.06
C GLU A 214 14.97 -16.16 -18.14
N GLY A 215 16.17 -15.62 -18.32
CA GLY A 215 16.39 -14.19 -18.46
C GLY A 215 17.67 -13.72 -17.80
N LYS A 216 17.88 -12.40 -17.83
CA LYS A 216 19.01 -11.72 -17.16
C LYS A 216 18.45 -10.73 -16.15
N PHE A 217 19.29 -10.38 -15.17
CA PHE A 217 18.99 -9.37 -14.16
C PHE A 217 17.66 -9.69 -13.46
N LEU A 218 17.64 -10.82 -12.75
CA LEU A 218 16.40 -11.29 -12.14
C LEU A 218 16.06 -10.41 -10.94
N VAL A 219 14.89 -9.80 -10.97
CA VAL A 219 14.42 -8.88 -9.92
C VAL A 219 13.07 -9.33 -9.39
N ASN A 220 12.84 -9.22 -8.08
CA ASN A 220 11.48 -9.15 -7.54
C ASN A 220 11.09 -7.72 -7.21
N ILE A 221 9.82 -7.37 -7.45
CA ILE A 221 9.22 -6.15 -6.91
C ILE A 221 8.41 -6.52 -5.68
N LEU A 222 8.84 -6.02 -4.53
CA LEU A 222 8.21 -6.27 -3.25
C LEU A 222 7.21 -5.14 -2.91
N GLY A 223 5.98 -5.51 -2.53
CA GLY A 223 4.98 -4.55 -2.06
C GLY A 223 4.32 -3.76 -3.19
N GLU A 224 4.07 -4.39 -4.33
CA GLU A 224 3.30 -3.87 -5.47
C GLU A 224 2.13 -4.82 -5.74
N TYR A 225 0.92 -4.27 -5.92
CA TYR A 225 -0.33 -5.04 -5.84
C TYR A 225 -1.19 -4.98 -7.12
N ASN A 226 -0.64 -4.41 -8.18
CA ASN A 226 -1.27 -4.25 -9.48
C ASN A 226 -2.63 -3.54 -9.44
N ILE A 227 -2.73 -2.48 -8.62
CA ILE A 227 -3.97 -1.70 -8.53
C ILE A 227 -4.20 -1.00 -9.86
N GLY A 228 -5.35 -1.25 -10.49
CA GLY A 228 -5.69 -0.61 -11.77
C GLY A 228 -4.68 -0.89 -12.90
N GLY A 229 -3.86 -1.94 -12.79
CA GLY A 229 -2.86 -2.30 -13.79
C GLY A 229 -1.45 -1.73 -13.56
N ASP A 230 -1.15 -1.17 -12.38
CA ASP A 230 0.17 -0.58 -12.08
C ASP A 230 1.34 -1.54 -12.35
N ALA A 231 1.24 -2.80 -11.92
CA ALA A 231 2.30 -3.78 -12.14
C ALA A 231 2.45 -4.16 -13.61
N PHE A 232 1.36 -4.16 -14.41
CA PHE A 232 1.47 -4.42 -15.84
C PHE A 232 2.28 -3.34 -16.58
N GLU A 233 2.17 -2.09 -16.16
CA GLU A 233 2.99 -1.02 -16.72
C GLU A 233 4.45 -1.15 -16.30
N ILE A 234 4.71 -1.55 -15.05
CA ILE A 234 6.07 -1.81 -14.57
C ILE A 234 6.69 -3.02 -15.29
N GLU A 235 5.95 -4.12 -15.46
CA GLU A 235 6.34 -5.29 -16.26
C GLU A 235 6.77 -4.87 -17.68
N ARG A 236 5.99 -3.99 -18.33
CA ARG A 236 6.31 -3.45 -19.66
C ARG A 236 7.63 -2.68 -19.67
N ILE A 237 7.88 -1.86 -18.65
CA ILE A 237 9.10 -1.06 -18.53
C ILE A 237 10.32 -1.98 -18.35
N PHE A 238 10.26 -2.93 -17.42
CA PHE A 238 11.34 -3.92 -17.20
C PHE A 238 11.65 -4.70 -18.47
N ALA A 239 10.61 -5.24 -19.15
CA ALA A 239 10.81 -5.98 -20.39
C ALA A 239 11.45 -5.14 -21.50
N LYS A 240 11.14 -3.83 -21.55
CA LYS A 240 11.70 -2.90 -22.55
C LYS A 240 13.16 -2.55 -22.24
N CYS A 241 13.53 -2.46 -20.96
CA CYS A 241 14.89 -2.18 -20.50
C CYS A 241 15.80 -3.42 -20.51
N GLY A 242 15.23 -4.62 -20.44
CA GLY A 242 15.95 -5.90 -20.60
C GLY A 242 16.13 -6.70 -19.32
N GLU A 243 15.55 -6.25 -18.21
CA GLU A 243 15.50 -7.00 -16.95
C GLU A 243 14.37 -8.03 -16.94
N THR A 244 14.56 -9.06 -16.12
CA THR A 244 13.57 -10.13 -15.94
C THR A 244 12.89 -9.97 -14.60
N LEU A 245 11.63 -9.52 -14.62
CA LEU A 245 10.80 -9.51 -13.41
C LEU A 245 10.41 -10.95 -13.06
N HIS A 246 10.96 -11.48 -11.96
CA HIS A 246 10.68 -12.83 -11.50
C HIS A 246 9.32 -12.91 -10.81
N ALA A 247 9.13 -12.16 -9.72
CA ALA A 247 7.88 -12.09 -8.98
C ALA A 247 7.54 -10.66 -8.57
N THR A 248 6.23 -10.36 -8.55
CA THR A 248 5.67 -9.15 -7.95
C THR A 248 4.91 -9.56 -6.70
N PHE A 249 5.25 -9.02 -5.53
CA PHE A 249 4.57 -9.32 -4.28
C PHE A 249 3.48 -8.28 -4.00
N SER A 250 2.21 -8.52 -4.31
CA SER A 250 1.60 -9.75 -4.88
C SER A 250 0.82 -9.53 -6.17
N GLY A 251 0.87 -8.32 -6.75
CA GLY A 251 0.07 -7.97 -7.91
C GLY A 251 0.31 -8.88 -9.11
N ASN A 252 -0.75 -9.52 -9.63
CA ASN A 252 -0.70 -10.45 -10.76
C ASN A 252 0.16 -11.72 -10.51
N SER A 253 0.53 -12.03 -9.28
CA SER A 253 1.45 -13.13 -9.00
C SER A 253 0.81 -14.50 -9.03
N SER A 254 1.68 -15.51 -9.20
CA SER A 254 1.39 -16.92 -9.00
C SER A 254 2.09 -17.51 -7.78
N TYR A 255 1.58 -18.66 -7.31
CA TYR A 255 2.19 -19.48 -6.26
C TYR A 255 3.63 -19.87 -6.61
N GLU A 256 3.86 -20.32 -7.85
CA GLU A 256 5.20 -20.73 -8.28
C GLU A 256 6.19 -19.58 -8.24
N GLU A 257 5.81 -18.37 -8.69
CA GLU A 257 6.66 -17.17 -8.61
C GLU A 257 7.01 -16.81 -7.16
N PHE A 258 6.08 -17.01 -6.21
CA PHE A 258 6.39 -16.82 -4.79
C PHE A 258 7.34 -17.89 -4.28
N ALA A 259 7.05 -19.14 -4.64
CA ALA A 259 7.78 -20.31 -4.18
C ALA A 259 9.25 -20.31 -4.62
N SER A 260 9.56 -19.78 -5.80
CA SER A 260 10.92 -19.65 -6.34
C SER A 260 11.54 -18.27 -6.18
N SER A 261 10.92 -17.36 -5.44
CA SER A 261 11.36 -15.96 -5.36
C SER A 261 12.75 -15.73 -4.75
N HIS A 262 13.35 -16.72 -4.10
CA HIS A 262 14.69 -16.64 -3.49
C HIS A 262 15.85 -16.75 -4.50
N ILE A 263 15.57 -17.14 -5.74
CA ILE A 263 16.64 -17.34 -6.74
C ILE A 263 17.16 -16.04 -7.35
N VAL A 264 16.44 -14.93 -7.19
CA VAL A 264 16.70 -13.65 -7.89
C VAL A 264 18.01 -12.98 -7.48
N ASP A 265 18.42 -11.96 -8.24
CA ASP A 265 19.62 -11.18 -7.97
C ASP A 265 19.35 -9.97 -7.06
N LEU A 266 18.13 -9.41 -7.12
CA LEU A 266 17.77 -8.20 -6.41
C LEU A 266 16.30 -8.19 -6.00
N ASN A 267 16.02 -7.73 -4.79
CA ASN A 267 14.68 -7.32 -4.37
C ASN A 267 14.58 -5.79 -4.42
N VAL A 268 13.53 -5.23 -5.03
CA VAL A 268 13.26 -3.79 -4.94
C VAL A 268 11.94 -3.55 -4.20
N VAL A 269 11.93 -2.60 -3.27
CA VAL A 269 10.78 -2.39 -2.38
C VAL A 269 9.96 -1.18 -2.82
N MET A 270 8.71 -1.42 -3.21
CA MET A 270 7.72 -0.40 -3.57
C MET A 270 6.99 0.10 -2.31
N CYS A 271 6.03 -0.65 -1.78
CA CYS A 271 5.39 -0.32 -0.50
C CYS A 271 6.24 -0.81 0.69
N HIS A 272 6.95 0.10 1.35
CA HIS A 272 7.80 -0.25 2.50
C HIS A 272 7.00 -0.90 3.65
N ARG A 273 5.95 -0.24 4.15
CA ARG A 273 5.21 -0.68 5.34
C ARG A 273 4.68 -2.12 5.26
N SER A 274 4.27 -2.58 4.09
CA SER A 274 3.60 -3.87 3.96
C SER A 274 4.53 -5.04 3.69
N ILE A 275 5.78 -4.80 3.28
CA ILE A 275 6.66 -5.88 2.78
C ILE A 275 8.10 -5.81 3.30
N ASN A 276 8.49 -4.77 4.05
CA ASN A 276 9.87 -4.65 4.55
C ASN A 276 10.31 -5.87 5.35
N TYR A 277 9.39 -6.51 6.07
CA TYR A 277 9.62 -7.75 6.81
C TYR A 277 10.20 -8.84 5.89
N LEU A 278 9.51 -9.15 4.79
CA LEU A 278 9.96 -10.15 3.83
C LEU A 278 11.27 -9.75 3.15
N ALA A 279 11.45 -8.47 2.82
CA ALA A 279 12.71 -7.98 2.24
C ALA A 279 13.91 -8.22 3.18
N GLU A 280 13.74 -7.93 4.48
CA GLU A 280 14.77 -8.18 5.49
C GLU A 280 15.02 -9.67 5.72
N MET A 281 13.95 -10.48 5.78
CA MET A 281 14.06 -11.92 5.98
C MET A 281 14.76 -12.61 4.79
N MET A 282 14.41 -12.23 3.55
CA MET A 282 15.08 -12.75 2.34
C MET A 282 16.54 -12.31 2.25
N ASN A 283 16.86 -11.09 2.70
CA ASN A 283 18.24 -10.64 2.79
C ASN A 283 19.05 -11.47 3.79
N LYS A 284 18.51 -11.69 4.99
CA LYS A 284 19.18 -12.47 6.05
C LYS A 284 19.33 -13.95 5.67
N LYS A 285 18.29 -14.58 5.12
CA LYS A 285 18.27 -16.03 4.83
C LYS A 285 18.99 -16.39 3.53
N TYR A 286 18.78 -15.63 2.47
CA TYR A 286 19.26 -15.97 1.12
C TYR A 286 20.38 -15.05 0.60
N GLY A 287 20.70 -13.97 1.31
CA GLY A 287 21.74 -13.01 0.89
C GLY A 287 21.31 -12.05 -0.23
N ILE A 288 20.00 -11.93 -0.49
CA ILE A 288 19.47 -11.09 -1.58
C ILE A 288 19.41 -9.63 -1.11
N PRO A 289 20.16 -8.70 -1.72
CA PRO A 289 20.10 -7.30 -1.32
C PRO A 289 18.75 -6.68 -1.70
N TRP A 290 18.40 -5.60 -1.01
CA TRP A 290 17.25 -4.79 -1.39
C TRP A 290 17.47 -3.30 -1.20
N PHE A 291 16.77 -2.51 -2.01
CA PHE A 291 16.66 -1.07 -1.81
C PHE A 291 15.27 -0.55 -2.17
N LYS A 292 14.93 0.62 -1.62
CA LYS A 292 13.67 1.31 -1.89
C LYS A 292 13.63 1.87 -3.32
N ILE A 293 12.52 1.66 -4.03
CA ILE A 293 12.21 2.31 -5.32
C ILE A 293 10.86 3.05 -5.25
N ASN A 294 10.58 3.87 -6.25
CA ASN A 294 9.26 4.47 -6.47
C ASN A 294 8.91 4.46 -7.96
N PHE A 295 7.88 3.70 -8.34
CA PHE A 295 7.35 3.69 -9.71
C PHE A 295 6.10 4.56 -9.89
N ILE A 296 5.74 5.38 -8.89
CA ILE A 296 4.65 6.35 -9.00
C ILE A 296 5.26 7.71 -9.35
N GLY A 297 5.03 8.19 -10.58
CA GLY A 297 5.73 9.36 -11.13
C GLY A 297 6.68 8.99 -12.26
N ALA A 298 6.80 9.85 -13.27
CA ALA A 298 7.66 9.58 -14.41
C ALA A 298 9.14 9.79 -14.05
N GLU A 299 9.44 10.84 -13.30
CA GLU A 299 10.78 11.09 -12.78
C GLU A 299 11.17 10.04 -11.73
N ALA A 300 10.24 9.71 -10.83
CA ALA A 300 10.39 8.65 -9.85
C ALA A 300 10.76 7.30 -10.49
N THR A 301 10.02 6.95 -11.55
CA THR A 301 10.24 5.74 -12.35
C THR A 301 11.63 5.77 -12.99
N SER A 302 12.01 6.88 -13.61
CA SER A 302 13.34 7.04 -14.23
C SER A 302 14.46 6.90 -13.20
N LYS A 303 14.33 7.53 -12.02
CA LYS A 303 15.27 7.37 -10.91
C LYS A 303 15.35 5.92 -10.44
N SER A 304 14.23 5.23 -10.34
CA SER A 304 14.18 3.84 -9.91
C SER A 304 14.85 2.90 -10.91
N MET A 305 14.59 3.06 -12.21
CA MET A 305 15.25 2.28 -13.26
C MET A 305 16.76 2.53 -13.29
N ARG A 306 17.19 3.80 -13.14
CA ARG A 306 18.61 4.15 -13.02
C ARG A 306 19.28 3.44 -11.83
N LYS A 307 18.62 3.40 -10.67
CA LYS A 307 19.13 2.68 -9.50
C LYS A 307 19.29 1.17 -9.76
N ILE A 308 18.33 0.56 -10.46
CA ILE A 308 18.38 -0.86 -10.83
C ILE A 308 19.53 -1.11 -11.81
N ALA A 309 19.65 -0.32 -12.88
CA ALA A 309 20.75 -0.43 -13.83
C ALA A 309 22.12 -0.20 -13.16
N GLN A 310 22.22 0.78 -12.26
CA GLN A 310 23.42 1.06 -11.48
C GLN A 310 23.81 -0.12 -10.57
N TYR A 311 22.86 -0.84 -9.98
CA TYR A 311 23.15 -2.01 -9.15
C TYR A 311 23.79 -3.16 -9.95
N PHE A 312 23.30 -3.39 -11.18
CA PHE A 312 23.82 -4.45 -12.04
C PHE A 312 25.14 -4.09 -12.72
N GLU A 313 25.46 -2.80 -12.84
CA GLU A 313 26.73 -2.29 -13.39
C GLU A 313 27.01 -2.78 -14.83
N ASP A 314 25.95 -3.18 -15.56
CA ASP A 314 26.05 -3.66 -16.94
C ASP A 314 25.90 -2.49 -17.93
N PRO A 315 26.90 -2.21 -18.79
CA PRO A 315 26.85 -1.07 -19.70
C PRO A 315 25.69 -1.12 -20.68
N ALA A 316 25.31 -2.30 -21.17
CA ALA A 316 24.23 -2.45 -22.14
C ALA A 316 22.87 -2.21 -21.47
N LEU A 317 22.68 -2.67 -20.22
CA LEU A 317 21.49 -2.38 -19.43
C LEU A 317 21.37 -0.88 -19.14
N ILE A 318 22.46 -0.21 -18.77
CA ILE A 318 22.49 1.23 -18.51
C ILE A 318 22.11 2.02 -19.76
N GLU A 319 22.73 1.71 -20.91
CA GLU A 319 22.43 2.36 -22.18
C GLU A 319 20.97 2.14 -22.59
N LYS A 320 20.49 0.89 -22.47
CA LYS A 320 19.11 0.55 -22.80
C LYS A 320 18.11 1.26 -21.89
N THR A 321 18.41 1.35 -20.60
CA THR A 321 17.58 2.06 -19.61
C THR A 321 17.46 3.54 -19.96
N GLU A 322 18.57 4.23 -20.24
CA GLU A 322 18.52 5.66 -20.62
C GLU A 322 17.80 5.88 -21.96
N ALA A 323 17.97 4.98 -22.94
CA ALA A 323 17.24 5.06 -24.20
C ALA A 323 15.72 4.94 -24.01
N VAL A 324 15.27 4.01 -23.15
CA VAL A 324 13.86 3.85 -22.82
C VAL A 324 13.32 5.06 -22.06
N ILE A 325 14.06 5.57 -21.07
CA ILE A 325 13.69 6.78 -20.33
C ILE A 325 13.50 7.95 -21.30
N ALA A 326 14.47 8.18 -22.19
CA ALA A 326 14.42 9.27 -23.16
C ALA A 326 13.22 9.17 -24.10
N GLU A 327 12.89 7.96 -24.57
CA GLU A 327 11.74 7.71 -25.43
C GLU A 327 10.41 7.98 -24.70
N GLU A 328 10.23 7.43 -23.50
CA GLU A 328 8.96 7.53 -22.75
C GLU A 328 8.71 8.96 -22.25
N MET A 329 9.76 9.70 -21.88
CA MET A 329 9.65 11.05 -21.33
C MET A 329 9.16 12.09 -22.35
N VAL A 330 9.24 11.83 -23.66
CA VAL A 330 8.79 12.78 -24.70
C VAL A 330 7.31 13.15 -24.54
N GLU A 331 6.43 12.15 -24.45
CA GLU A 331 4.99 12.41 -24.30
C GLU A 331 4.64 12.84 -22.87
N VAL A 332 5.36 12.33 -21.86
CA VAL A 332 5.20 12.75 -20.47
C VAL A 332 5.41 14.26 -20.34
N GLU A 333 6.54 14.78 -20.81
CA GLU A 333 6.88 16.20 -20.70
C GLU A 333 5.88 17.09 -21.44
N LYS A 334 5.40 16.64 -22.61
CA LYS A 334 4.39 17.35 -23.37
C LYS A 334 3.08 17.49 -22.58
N VAL A 335 2.58 16.40 -21.99
CA VAL A 335 1.34 16.43 -21.20
C VAL A 335 1.54 17.15 -19.87
N ARG A 336 2.68 16.92 -19.20
CA ARG A 336 3.03 17.54 -17.92
C ARG A 336 3.02 19.06 -18.04
N LYS A 337 3.68 19.63 -19.07
CA LYS A 337 3.73 21.09 -19.29
C LYS A 337 2.36 21.69 -19.58
N ASP A 338 1.55 21.01 -20.38
CA ASP A 338 0.18 21.43 -20.65
C ASP A 338 -0.65 21.49 -19.35
N VAL A 339 -0.62 20.43 -18.54
CA VAL A 339 -1.35 20.36 -17.26
C VAL A 339 -0.79 21.31 -16.21
N GLU A 340 0.54 21.44 -16.09
CA GLU A 340 1.20 22.34 -15.15
C GLU A 340 0.65 23.77 -15.32
N SER A 341 0.44 24.23 -16.56
CA SER A 341 -0.11 25.57 -16.83
C SER A 341 -1.47 25.85 -16.17
N ARG A 342 -2.24 24.81 -15.83
CA ARG A 342 -3.57 24.89 -15.21
C ARG A 342 -3.62 24.45 -13.74
N CYS A 343 -2.57 23.76 -13.27
CA CYS A 343 -2.50 23.22 -11.90
C CYS A 343 -1.48 23.95 -11.02
N LYS A 344 -0.57 24.71 -11.60
CA LYS A 344 0.50 25.39 -10.87
C LYS A 344 -0.03 26.29 -9.76
N GLY A 345 0.54 26.13 -8.56
CA GLY A 345 0.19 26.89 -7.36
C GLY A 345 -1.02 26.35 -6.61
N LYS A 346 -1.73 25.34 -7.13
CA LYS A 346 -2.80 24.66 -6.41
C LYS A 346 -2.27 23.77 -5.29
N THR A 347 -3.10 23.52 -4.29
CA THR A 347 -2.76 22.79 -3.07
C THR A 347 -3.43 21.43 -3.00
N ALA A 348 -2.73 20.45 -2.44
CA ALA A 348 -3.22 19.10 -2.22
C ALA A 348 -3.06 18.69 -0.75
N VAL A 349 -4.00 17.88 -0.26
CA VAL A 349 -3.86 17.14 1.00
C VAL A 349 -3.99 15.65 0.77
N MET A 350 -3.26 14.82 1.53
CA MET A 350 -3.13 13.38 1.26
C MET A 350 -3.22 12.50 2.50
N PHE A 351 -4.24 11.67 2.59
CA PHE A 351 -4.42 10.74 3.69
C PHE A 351 -4.80 9.35 3.18
N VAL A 352 -3.84 8.43 3.23
CA VAL A 352 -3.94 7.10 2.59
C VAL A 352 -3.42 6.05 3.57
N GLY A 353 -3.37 4.77 3.20
CA GLY A 353 -2.97 3.66 4.08
C GLY A 353 -1.62 3.82 4.81
N GLY A 354 -0.51 3.56 4.11
CA GLY A 354 0.83 3.55 4.75
C GLY A 354 2.01 3.67 3.79
N SER A 355 1.79 4.23 2.60
CA SER A 355 2.87 4.39 1.61
C SER A 355 2.56 5.45 0.54
N ARG A 356 1.36 5.42 -0.04
CA ARG A 356 1.01 6.27 -1.18
C ARG A 356 0.97 7.76 -0.88
N ALA A 357 0.68 8.17 0.36
CA ALA A 357 0.70 9.58 0.75
C ALA A 357 2.11 10.19 0.64
N HIS A 358 3.18 9.39 0.62
CA HIS A 358 4.52 9.84 0.25
C HIS A 358 4.70 9.83 -1.27
N HIS A 359 4.57 8.66 -1.90
CA HIS A 359 4.94 8.49 -3.30
C HIS A 359 4.19 9.40 -4.28
N TYR A 360 2.91 9.70 -4.02
CA TYR A 360 2.12 10.53 -4.92
C TYR A 360 2.47 12.02 -4.83
N GLN A 361 3.19 12.48 -3.80
CA GLN A 361 3.57 13.89 -3.69
C GLN A 361 4.45 14.33 -4.87
N GLU A 362 5.29 13.42 -5.37
CA GLU A 362 6.13 13.65 -6.54
C GLU A 362 5.31 13.97 -7.78
N LEU A 363 4.26 13.21 -8.06
CA LEU A 363 3.32 13.47 -9.18
C LEU A 363 2.66 14.85 -9.08
N PHE A 364 2.28 15.29 -7.88
CA PHE A 364 1.71 16.62 -7.69
C PHE A 364 2.75 17.72 -7.91
N ARG A 365 3.98 17.52 -7.42
CA ARG A 365 5.11 18.43 -7.63
C ARG A 365 5.46 18.57 -9.11
N GLU A 366 5.43 17.47 -9.87
CA GLU A 366 5.70 17.45 -11.31
C GLU A 366 4.75 18.37 -12.12
N ILE A 367 3.51 18.58 -11.65
CA ILE A 367 2.52 19.51 -12.26
C ILE A 367 2.36 20.83 -11.49
N GLY A 368 3.33 21.17 -10.63
CA GLY A 368 3.41 22.45 -9.94
C GLY A 368 2.43 22.64 -8.77
N MET A 369 1.87 21.56 -8.23
CA MET A 369 1.01 21.60 -7.04
C MET A 369 1.82 21.40 -5.75
N LYS A 370 1.34 21.97 -4.63
CA LYS A 370 1.98 21.85 -3.31
C LYS A 370 1.15 20.95 -2.38
N THR A 371 1.79 19.94 -1.79
CA THR A 371 1.18 19.17 -0.70
C THR A 371 1.30 19.95 0.60
N VAL A 372 0.16 20.31 1.20
CA VAL A 372 0.11 21.15 2.42
C VAL A 372 -0.19 20.36 3.69
N ALA A 373 -0.79 19.18 3.56
CA ALA A 373 -0.93 18.22 4.64
C ALA A 373 -0.87 16.79 4.11
N ALA A 374 -0.20 15.88 4.82
CA ALA A 374 -0.17 14.47 4.47
C ALA A 374 -0.18 13.57 5.71
N GLY A 375 -0.56 12.32 5.52
CA GLY A 375 -0.69 11.40 6.63
C GLY A 375 -1.03 9.98 6.21
N TYR A 376 -0.98 9.10 7.20
CA TYR A 376 -1.23 7.69 7.03
C TYR A 376 -2.30 7.20 8.00
N GLU A 377 -3.06 6.21 7.56
CA GLU A 377 -3.92 5.42 8.44
C GLU A 377 -3.06 4.65 9.45
N PHE A 378 -2.08 3.88 8.98
CA PHE A 378 -1.48 2.79 9.76
C PHE A 378 0.03 2.62 9.59
N ALA A 379 0.69 3.63 9.02
CA ALA A 379 2.14 3.63 8.94
C ALA A 379 2.78 3.59 10.34
N HIS A 380 4.04 3.18 10.38
CA HIS A 380 4.84 3.27 11.60
C HIS A 380 5.76 4.49 11.52
N ARG A 381 6.48 4.79 12.60
CA ARG A 381 7.42 5.91 12.66
C ARG A 381 8.49 5.86 11.56
N ASP A 382 9.00 4.68 11.23
CA ASP A 382 9.97 4.47 10.16
C ASP A 382 9.46 4.87 8.77
N ASP A 383 8.14 4.88 8.54
CA ASP A 383 7.58 5.35 7.26
C ASP A 383 7.42 6.88 7.21
N TYR A 384 7.36 7.53 8.36
CA TYR A 384 7.31 8.98 8.50
C TYR A 384 8.73 9.56 8.55
N GLU A 385 9.58 9.03 9.43
CA GLU A 385 10.86 9.60 9.85
C GLU A 385 12.09 8.88 9.26
N GLY A 386 11.86 7.73 8.64
CA GLY A 386 12.89 6.87 8.05
C GLY A 386 13.33 5.72 8.95
N ARG A 387 13.87 4.67 8.34
CA ARG A 387 14.25 3.41 9.03
C ARG A 387 15.31 3.58 10.12
N LYS A 388 16.06 4.68 10.11
CA LYS A 388 17.04 5.00 11.15
C LYS A 388 16.46 5.08 12.55
N VAL A 389 15.15 5.36 12.69
CA VAL A 389 14.48 5.43 13.99
C VAL A 389 14.01 4.08 14.53
N ILE A 390 14.11 3.00 13.74
CA ILE A 390 13.66 1.65 14.15
C ILE A 390 14.23 1.22 15.51
N PRO A 391 15.53 1.41 15.82
CA PRO A 391 16.09 1.06 17.13
C PRO A 391 15.40 1.76 18.31
N ASP A 392 14.82 2.94 18.08
CA ASP A 392 14.15 3.76 19.10
C ASP A 392 12.63 3.49 19.19
N ILE A 393 12.07 2.70 18.27
CA ILE A 393 10.65 2.35 18.28
C ILE A 393 10.37 1.40 19.44
N LYS A 394 9.56 1.87 20.38
CA LYS A 394 9.02 1.04 21.46
C LYS A 394 7.83 0.25 20.94
N VAL A 395 7.90 -1.07 21.04
CA VAL A 395 6.78 -1.96 20.72
C VAL A 395 5.63 -1.68 21.69
N ASP A 396 4.51 -1.22 21.15
CA ASP A 396 3.30 -0.94 21.93
C ASP A 396 2.65 -2.25 22.42
N ALA A 397 1.99 -2.19 23.59
CA ALA A 397 1.38 -3.36 24.21
C ALA A 397 0.33 -4.05 23.31
N ASP A 398 -0.31 -3.30 22.41
CA ASP A 398 -1.33 -3.80 21.50
C ASP A 398 -0.78 -4.56 20.29
N SER A 399 0.52 -4.41 20.01
CA SER A 399 1.21 -5.06 18.88
C SER A 399 2.26 -6.08 19.32
N ARG A 400 2.54 -6.21 20.63
CA ARG A 400 3.58 -7.12 21.16
C ARG A 400 3.34 -8.61 20.90
N ASN A 401 2.10 -9.00 20.61
CA ASN A 401 1.71 -10.40 20.36
C ASN A 401 1.79 -10.76 18.87
N ILE A 402 2.22 -9.83 18.02
CA ILE A 402 2.56 -10.15 16.63
C ILE A 402 3.92 -10.84 16.66
N GLU A 403 3.99 -12.02 16.05
CA GLU A 403 5.18 -12.86 16.06
C GLU A 403 6.34 -12.20 15.31
N GLU A 404 7.53 -12.20 15.93
CA GLU A 404 8.78 -11.78 15.32
C GLU A 404 9.62 -13.02 15.02
N LEU A 405 9.92 -13.27 13.75
CA LEU A 405 10.70 -14.43 13.34
C LEU A 405 12.20 -14.20 13.54
N LYS A 406 12.88 -15.16 14.17
CA LYS A 406 14.35 -15.19 14.19
C LYS A 406 14.86 -15.85 12.92
N VAL A 407 15.32 -15.02 11.97
CA VAL A 407 15.87 -15.49 10.69
C VAL A 407 17.40 -15.49 10.73
N VAL A 408 17.99 -16.60 10.29
CA VAL A 408 19.44 -16.79 10.12
C VAL A 408 19.75 -17.11 8.66
N ALA A 409 21.01 -16.96 8.27
CA ALA A 409 21.49 -17.40 6.96
C ALA A 409 21.23 -18.90 6.76
N ASP A 410 20.70 -19.25 5.60
CA ASP A 410 20.49 -20.64 5.20
C ASP A 410 21.85 -21.30 4.90
N PRO A 411 22.16 -22.47 5.47
CA PRO A 411 23.48 -23.10 5.29
C PRO A 411 23.76 -23.50 3.84
N GLU A 412 22.72 -23.74 3.02
CA GLU A 412 22.87 -24.22 1.64
C GLU A 412 22.45 -23.15 0.63
N ALA A 413 21.37 -22.41 0.91
CA ALA A 413 20.79 -21.44 -0.03
C ALA A 413 21.30 -20.00 0.15
N TYR A 414 22.08 -19.70 1.21
CA TYR A 414 22.63 -18.36 1.39
C TYR A 414 23.72 -18.07 0.35
N ARG A 415 23.43 -17.11 -0.54
CA ARG A 415 24.34 -16.71 -1.62
C ARG A 415 24.34 -15.18 -1.76
N PRO A 416 25.29 -14.44 -1.18
CA PRO A 416 25.34 -13.00 -1.38
C PRO A 416 25.61 -12.70 -2.86
N ARG A 417 24.83 -11.78 -3.45
CA ARG A 417 24.92 -11.45 -4.89
C ARG A 417 26.04 -10.46 -5.21
N LYS A 418 26.53 -9.75 -4.19
CA LYS A 418 27.63 -8.79 -4.23
C LYS A 418 28.50 -8.99 -3.00
N THR A 419 29.81 -8.75 -3.11
CA THR A 419 30.71 -8.73 -1.96
C THR A 419 30.47 -7.47 -1.09
N PRO A 420 30.93 -7.46 0.17
CA PRO A 420 30.85 -6.25 1.01
C PRO A 420 31.52 -5.02 0.37
N GLU A 421 32.64 -5.21 -0.34
CA GLU A 421 33.37 -4.15 -1.03
C GLU A 421 32.57 -3.59 -2.22
N GLU A 422 31.93 -4.45 -3.01
CA GLU A 422 31.05 -4.03 -4.10
C GLU A 422 29.82 -3.27 -3.58
N LEU A 423 29.18 -3.77 -2.51
CA LEU A 423 28.06 -3.07 -1.87
C LEU A 423 28.49 -1.71 -1.32
N LYS A 424 29.70 -1.62 -0.74
CA LYS A 424 30.26 -0.36 -0.27
C LYS A 424 30.52 0.61 -1.43
N ALA A 425 31.10 0.15 -2.54
CA ALA A 425 31.33 0.97 -3.73
C ALA A 425 30.01 1.52 -4.31
N LEU A 426 28.97 0.67 -4.39
CA LEU A 426 27.63 1.09 -4.81
C LEU A 426 27.01 2.09 -3.83
N THR A 427 27.23 1.92 -2.53
CA THR A 427 26.79 2.86 -1.49
C THR A 427 27.49 4.21 -1.59
N ASP A 428 28.82 4.19 -1.78
CA ASP A 428 29.64 5.39 -2.00
C ASP A 428 29.22 6.11 -3.32
N ALA A 429 28.68 5.36 -4.29
CA ALA A 429 28.07 5.88 -5.52
C ALA A 429 26.59 6.29 -5.38
N GLY A 430 26.03 6.29 -4.16
CA GLY A 430 24.70 6.82 -3.84
C GLY A 430 23.57 5.80 -3.73
N LEU A 431 23.82 4.49 -3.89
CA LEU A 431 22.80 3.46 -3.68
C LEU A 431 22.68 3.10 -2.19
N GLN A 432 21.54 3.44 -1.58
CA GLN A 432 21.26 3.04 -0.21
C GLN A 432 20.52 1.68 -0.17
N PHE A 433 21.19 0.66 0.36
CA PHE A 433 20.60 -0.66 0.63
C PHE A 433 19.94 -0.71 2.01
N GLY A 434 18.88 -1.50 2.15
CA GLY A 434 18.25 -1.71 3.45
C GLY A 434 17.63 -0.44 4.07
N ALA A 435 17.45 0.61 3.28
CA ALA A 435 17.17 1.97 3.74
C ALA A 435 15.89 2.55 3.12
N TYR A 436 15.28 3.46 3.85
CA TYR A 436 14.15 4.28 3.45
C TYR A 436 14.11 5.51 4.36
N GLU A 437 14.09 6.69 3.76
CA GLU A 437 14.18 7.97 4.49
C GLU A 437 12.85 8.40 5.14
N GLY A 438 11.73 7.79 4.74
CA GLY A 438 10.40 8.17 5.25
C GLY A 438 9.81 9.35 4.47
N MET A 439 8.56 9.70 4.80
CA MET A 439 7.79 10.75 4.12
C MET A 439 8.21 12.17 4.52
N MET A 440 8.49 12.40 5.81
CA MET A 440 8.72 13.74 6.35
C MET A 440 9.95 14.44 5.75
N PRO A 441 11.07 13.75 5.45
CA PRO A 441 12.21 14.40 4.79
C PRO A 441 11.91 14.95 3.39
N ASP A 442 10.94 14.37 2.68
CA ASP A 442 10.57 14.78 1.32
C ASP A 442 9.41 15.79 1.29
N MET A 443 8.83 16.11 2.45
CA MET A 443 7.76 17.09 2.62
C MET A 443 8.31 18.50 2.84
N GLU A 444 7.56 19.49 2.36
CA GLU A 444 7.89 20.90 2.57
C GLU A 444 7.91 21.26 4.07
N PRO A 445 8.75 22.22 4.48
CA PRO A 445 8.62 22.85 5.80
C PRO A 445 7.22 23.41 5.98
N ASP A 446 6.74 23.46 7.21
CA ASP A 446 5.40 23.95 7.59
C ASP A 446 4.22 23.10 7.08
N ALA A 447 4.46 22.00 6.37
CA ALA A 447 3.41 21.05 6.02
C ALA A 447 2.92 20.29 7.27
N LEU A 448 1.62 20.01 7.33
CA LEU A 448 1.03 19.23 8.43
C LEU A 448 1.18 17.73 8.19
N VAL A 449 1.68 17.01 9.18
CA VAL A 449 1.81 15.55 9.18
C VAL A 449 0.87 14.98 10.22
N ILE A 450 -0.10 14.17 9.81
CA ILE A 450 -1.16 13.65 10.71
C ILE A 450 -1.27 12.13 10.59
N ASP A 451 -1.05 11.41 11.69
CA ASP A 451 -1.30 9.98 11.82
C ASP A 451 -2.74 9.70 12.26
N ASP A 452 -3.35 8.63 11.72
CA ASP A 452 -4.72 8.19 12.00
C ASP A 452 -5.72 9.35 11.89
N LEU A 453 -5.72 10.05 10.73
CA LEU A 453 -6.67 11.12 10.46
C LEU A 453 -8.10 10.61 10.69
N ASN A 454 -8.86 11.38 11.45
CA ASN A 454 -10.25 11.08 11.74
C ASN A 454 -11.19 12.10 11.07
N HIS A 455 -12.50 11.87 11.18
CA HIS A 455 -13.50 12.72 10.52
C HIS A 455 -13.44 14.19 10.96
N HIS A 456 -13.28 14.46 12.27
CA HIS A 456 -13.17 15.83 12.79
C HIS A 456 -11.92 16.52 12.25
N ASP A 457 -10.77 15.84 12.29
CA ASP A 457 -9.52 16.39 11.75
C ASP A 457 -9.68 16.78 10.27
N MET A 458 -10.35 15.93 9.48
CA MET A 458 -10.62 16.19 8.06
C MET A 458 -11.46 17.46 7.84
N GLU A 459 -12.53 17.66 8.62
CA GLU A 459 -13.39 18.84 8.50
C GLU A 459 -12.64 20.12 8.85
N VAL A 460 -11.88 20.12 9.96
CA VAL A 460 -11.04 21.25 10.35
C VAL A 460 -10.00 21.57 9.26
N LEU A 461 -9.34 20.56 8.67
CA LEU A 461 -8.40 20.78 7.58
C LEU A 461 -9.07 21.40 6.35
N ILE A 462 -10.28 20.96 6.00
CA ILE A 462 -11.03 21.52 4.87
C ILE A 462 -11.35 23.00 5.10
N GLU A 463 -11.80 23.34 6.30
CA GLU A 463 -12.21 24.71 6.64
C GLU A 463 -11.02 25.67 6.75
N GLN A 464 -9.93 25.20 7.37
CA GLN A 464 -8.74 26.01 7.62
C GLN A 464 -7.83 26.12 6.39
N LEU A 465 -7.62 25.01 5.67
CA LEU A 465 -6.68 24.98 4.55
C LEU A 465 -7.32 25.27 3.20
N LYS A 466 -8.62 24.95 3.04
CA LYS A 466 -9.37 25.07 1.76
C LYS A 466 -8.58 24.53 0.56
N PRO A 467 -8.13 23.27 0.60
CA PRO A 467 -7.26 22.74 -0.45
C PRO A 467 -7.98 22.65 -1.79
N ASP A 468 -7.25 22.79 -2.89
CA ASP A 468 -7.81 22.64 -4.24
C ASP A 468 -8.18 21.19 -4.56
N ILE A 469 -7.54 20.22 -3.89
CA ILE A 469 -7.88 18.81 -3.97
C ILE A 469 -7.56 18.08 -2.66
N PHE A 470 -8.44 17.16 -2.30
CA PHE A 470 -8.21 16.20 -1.23
C PHE A 470 -7.90 14.82 -1.82
N CYS A 471 -6.99 14.07 -1.22
CA CYS A 471 -6.68 12.71 -1.65
C CYS A 471 -6.86 11.74 -0.49
N ALA A 472 -7.79 10.79 -0.61
CA ALA A 472 -8.04 9.79 0.42
C ALA A 472 -8.67 8.50 -0.13
N GLY A 473 -9.55 7.86 0.64
CA GLY A 473 -10.31 6.68 0.26
C GLY A 473 -11.78 6.98 -0.04
N VAL A 474 -12.56 5.89 -0.17
CA VAL A 474 -13.99 5.97 -0.53
C VAL A 474 -14.86 6.54 0.59
N LYS A 475 -14.47 6.35 1.86
CA LYS A 475 -15.27 6.74 3.02
C LYS A 475 -15.26 8.27 3.18
N GLU A 476 -14.14 8.89 2.82
CA GLU A 476 -13.92 10.33 2.91
C GLU A 476 -14.45 11.05 1.65
N LYS A 477 -14.40 10.37 0.48
CA LYS A 477 -14.75 10.92 -0.84
C LYS A 477 -15.97 11.83 -0.84
N TYR A 478 -17.11 11.29 -0.43
CA TYR A 478 -18.38 12.00 -0.61
C TYR A 478 -18.58 13.11 0.42
N ILE A 479 -17.94 13.01 1.59
CA ILE A 479 -17.97 14.08 2.58
C ILE A 479 -17.21 15.29 2.03
N VAL A 480 -15.98 15.09 1.57
CA VAL A 480 -15.18 16.18 0.99
C VAL A 480 -15.85 16.81 -0.24
N GLN A 481 -16.43 15.99 -1.12
CA GLN A 481 -17.16 16.51 -2.28
C GLN A 481 -18.40 17.33 -1.90
N LYS A 482 -19.03 17.05 -0.75
CA LYS A 482 -20.14 17.88 -0.22
C LYS A 482 -19.67 19.24 0.29
N TYR A 483 -18.41 19.38 0.71
CA TYR A 483 -17.76 20.68 0.95
C TYR A 483 -17.39 21.42 -0.34
N GLY A 484 -17.62 20.83 -1.50
CA GLY A 484 -17.32 21.44 -2.80
C GLY A 484 -15.86 21.35 -3.22
N ILE A 485 -15.10 20.43 -2.62
CA ILE A 485 -13.70 20.15 -2.95
C ILE A 485 -13.63 18.81 -3.70
N PRO A 486 -12.92 18.70 -4.83
CA PRO A 486 -12.69 17.41 -5.47
C PRO A 486 -11.88 16.48 -4.57
N LEU A 487 -12.27 15.20 -4.50
CA LEU A 487 -11.50 14.16 -3.83
C LEU A 487 -11.06 13.05 -4.78
N LYS A 488 -9.74 12.86 -4.91
CA LYS A 488 -9.12 11.75 -5.66
C LYS A 488 -8.91 10.55 -4.76
N GLN A 489 -9.49 9.40 -5.11
CA GLN A 489 -9.23 8.17 -4.38
C GLN A 489 -7.86 7.62 -4.76
N LEU A 490 -6.90 7.62 -3.82
CA LEU A 490 -5.56 7.06 -4.05
C LEU A 490 -5.47 5.57 -3.68
N HIS A 491 -6.56 4.95 -3.20
CA HIS A 491 -6.64 3.49 -3.02
C HIS A 491 -7.16 2.79 -4.28
N SER A 492 -8.33 3.23 -4.76
CA SER A 492 -9.06 2.61 -5.87
C SER A 492 -8.83 3.32 -7.22
N TYR A 493 -8.12 4.45 -7.22
CA TYR A 493 -7.89 5.30 -8.39
C TYR A 493 -9.17 5.86 -9.03
N ASP A 494 -10.27 5.92 -8.27
CA ASP A 494 -11.62 6.21 -8.80
C ASP A 494 -11.96 5.33 -10.00
N TYR A 495 -11.62 4.05 -9.90
CA TYR A 495 -11.84 3.06 -10.94
C TYR A 495 -11.03 3.30 -12.24
N SER A 496 -10.04 4.19 -12.19
CA SER A 496 -9.07 4.48 -13.27
C SER A 496 -7.75 3.68 -13.08
N GLY A 497 -6.66 4.13 -13.69
CA GLY A 497 -5.35 3.50 -13.65
C GLY A 497 -4.89 3.00 -15.02
N PRO A 498 -3.62 2.55 -15.13
CA PRO A 498 -2.59 2.59 -14.08
C PRO A 498 -2.15 4.03 -13.77
N TYR A 499 -1.53 4.22 -12.61
CA TYR A 499 -0.82 5.44 -12.20
C TYR A 499 0.68 5.23 -11.96
N ALA A 500 1.15 3.97 -11.96
CA ALA A 500 2.58 3.68 -12.04
C ALA A 500 3.16 3.91 -13.44
N GLY A 501 4.46 4.17 -13.51
CA GLY A 501 5.22 4.35 -14.74
C GLY A 501 4.89 5.63 -15.51
N TYR A 502 5.46 5.72 -16.71
CA TYR A 502 5.32 6.89 -17.59
C TYR A 502 3.88 7.11 -18.07
N LYS A 503 3.21 6.04 -18.50
CA LYS A 503 1.80 6.13 -18.91
C LYS A 503 0.90 6.45 -17.72
N GLY A 504 1.22 5.92 -16.55
CA GLY A 504 0.46 6.20 -15.34
C GLY A 504 0.57 7.65 -14.89
N ALA A 505 1.77 8.26 -15.01
CA ALA A 505 1.96 9.68 -14.77
C ALA A 505 1.07 10.55 -15.68
N ILE A 506 1.03 10.26 -16.99
CA ILE A 506 0.16 10.96 -17.95
C ILE A 506 -1.32 10.82 -17.56
N ASN A 507 -1.76 9.60 -17.21
CA ASN A 507 -3.14 9.35 -16.76
C ASN A 507 -3.48 10.16 -15.52
N PHE A 508 -2.54 10.23 -14.58
CA PHE A 508 -2.70 10.99 -13.36
C PHE A 508 -2.80 12.49 -13.63
N TYR A 509 -1.92 13.09 -14.43
CA TYR A 509 -1.95 14.51 -14.75
C TYR A 509 -3.28 14.94 -15.36
N ARG A 510 -3.76 14.20 -16.35
CA ARG A 510 -5.06 14.46 -17.00
C ARG A 510 -6.21 14.33 -16.03
N GLU A 511 -6.16 13.36 -15.14
CA GLU A 511 -7.19 13.16 -14.13
C GLU A 511 -7.24 14.31 -13.13
N ILE A 512 -6.09 14.72 -12.59
CA ILE A 512 -6.00 15.82 -11.63
C ILE A 512 -6.50 17.11 -12.27
N ASP A 513 -6.01 17.45 -13.48
CA ASP A 513 -6.47 18.61 -14.24
C ASP A 513 -8.00 18.63 -14.40
N ARG A 514 -8.58 17.52 -14.87
CA ARG A 514 -10.03 17.38 -15.02
C ARG A 514 -10.77 17.64 -13.70
N MET A 515 -10.25 17.10 -12.59
CA MET A 515 -10.90 17.19 -11.28
C MET A 515 -10.84 18.59 -10.68
N VAL A 516 -9.70 19.27 -10.78
CA VAL A 516 -9.51 20.59 -10.15
C VAL A 516 -9.98 21.75 -11.03
N ASN A 517 -10.17 21.54 -12.34
CA ASN A 517 -10.55 22.59 -13.29
C ASN A 517 -11.96 22.42 -13.89
N THR A 518 -12.73 21.39 -13.49
CA THR A 518 -14.12 21.25 -13.93
C THR A 518 -15.02 22.36 -13.37
N ASN A 519 -16.01 22.78 -14.15
CA ASN A 519 -16.94 23.84 -13.77
C ASN A 519 -17.96 23.43 -12.72
N VAL A 520 -18.13 22.13 -12.42
CA VAL A 520 -19.15 21.67 -11.47
C VAL A 520 -18.97 22.31 -10.08
N TRP A 521 -17.73 22.54 -9.64
CA TRP A 521 -17.44 23.15 -8.34
C TRP A 521 -17.91 24.61 -8.25
N LYS A 522 -17.98 25.33 -9.37
CA LYS A 522 -18.49 26.71 -9.45
C LYS A 522 -20.01 26.79 -9.44
N LEU A 523 -20.70 25.65 -9.62
CA LEU A 523 -22.16 25.57 -9.75
C LEU A 523 -22.84 25.06 -8.48
N ILE A 524 -22.11 24.94 -7.37
CA ILE A 524 -22.64 24.42 -6.10
C ILE A 524 -23.61 25.40 -5.45
N LYS A 525 -23.28 26.70 -5.47
CA LYS A 525 -24.17 27.73 -4.92
C LYS A 525 -25.32 27.96 -5.88
N ALA A 526 -26.55 27.84 -5.39
CA ALA A 526 -27.73 28.14 -6.17
C ALA A 526 -27.80 29.64 -6.51
N PRO A 527 -28.22 30.03 -7.73
CA PRO A 527 -28.29 31.44 -8.14
C PRO A 527 -29.13 32.32 -7.21
N TRP A 528 -30.19 31.75 -6.59
CA TRP A 528 -31.08 32.48 -5.69
C TRP A 528 -30.51 32.75 -4.28
N HIS A 529 -29.33 32.20 -3.94
CA HIS A 529 -28.64 32.54 -2.69
C HIS A 529 -27.92 33.89 -2.78
N GLU A 530 -27.52 34.30 -3.99
CA GLU A 530 -26.84 35.58 -4.22
C GLU A 530 -27.77 36.65 -4.79
N SER A 531 -28.93 36.25 -5.35
CA SER A 531 -29.95 37.16 -5.88
C SER A 531 -31.34 36.74 -5.40
N PRO A 532 -32.06 37.56 -4.61
CA PRO A 532 -33.42 37.22 -4.17
C PRO A 532 -34.34 37.04 -5.39
N GLN A 533 -35.01 35.89 -5.48
CA GLN A 533 -36.02 35.64 -6.50
C GLN A 533 -37.41 36.04 -6.00
N LEU A 534 -38.08 36.93 -6.73
CA LEU A 534 -39.51 37.18 -6.55
C LEU A 534 -40.29 35.94 -6.97
N THR A 535 -40.93 35.29 -5.99
CA THR A 535 -41.87 34.19 -6.22
C THR A 535 -43.29 34.74 -6.12
N ALA A 536 -44.12 34.46 -7.13
CA ALA A 536 -45.54 34.79 -7.13
C ALA A 536 -46.33 33.50 -7.39
N THR A 537 -47.43 33.33 -6.65
CA THR A 537 -48.40 32.25 -6.87
C THR A 537 -49.57 32.86 -7.65
N TYR A 538 -49.94 32.27 -8.79
CA TYR A 538 -51.19 32.65 -9.44
C TYR A 538 -52.35 32.23 -8.54
N GLY A 539 -53.11 33.21 -8.03
CA GLY A 539 -54.42 32.96 -7.47
C GLY A 539 -55.34 32.59 -8.62
N CYS A 540 -55.62 31.29 -8.78
CA CYS A 540 -56.74 30.87 -9.60
C CYS A 540 -57.99 31.07 -8.74
N ASP A 541 -58.91 31.94 -9.20
CA ASP A 541 -60.25 32.10 -8.65
C ASP A 541 -61.09 30.82 -8.77
#